data_AF-A0A1F7QEW2-F1
#
_entry.id   AF-A0A1F7QEW2-F1
#
_cell.length_a   1.000
_cell.length_b   1.000
_cell.length_c   1.000
_cell.angle_alpha   90.00
_cell.angle_beta   90.00
_cell.angle_gamma   90.00
#
_symmetry.space_group_name_H-M   'P 1'
#
loop_
_entity.id
_entity.type
_entity.pdbx_description
1 polymer ?
#
loop_
_entity_poly.entity_id
_entity_poly.type
_entity_poly.pdbx_seq_one_letter_code
_entity_poly.pdbx_strand_id
1 'polypeptide(L)'
;MSAIEIPATGAARRSPRRVQPRVVGAAGALLLGGAGWLGAQYGFRHAGLFLVGAGCGLVLYHSFFGFTTAFRVFVTAGDGRGLRAQMLMLAVATLLFAPMLAAGEVFGTAVGGAVAPAGVSVLVGAFIFAIGMQMGGG
;
A
#
# COMPACT_ATOMS: atom_id res chain seq x y z
N MET A 1 -38.69 34.03 -26.06
CA MET A 1 -37.28 33.63 -25.80
C MET A 1 -37.02 33.85 -24.33
N SER A 2 -37.04 32.79 -23.51
CA SER A 2 -36.60 32.85 -22.11
C SER A 2 -35.57 31.74 -21.93
N ALA A 3 -34.31 32.13 -21.82
CA ALA A 3 -33.21 31.20 -21.58
C ALA A 3 -33.31 30.70 -20.13
N ILE A 4 -33.32 29.38 -19.95
CA ILE A 4 -33.13 28.74 -18.65
C ILE A 4 -31.66 28.92 -18.30
N GLU A 5 -31.38 29.81 -17.34
CA GLU A 5 -30.08 29.87 -16.69
C GLU A 5 -29.90 28.62 -15.84
N ILE A 6 -29.05 27.70 -16.28
CA ILE A 6 -28.59 26.58 -15.46
C ILE A 6 -27.64 27.17 -14.41
N PRO A 7 -27.95 27.10 -13.10
CA PRO A 7 -27.03 27.57 -12.09
C PRO A 7 -25.78 26.71 -12.16
N ALA A 8 -24.63 27.34 -12.37
CA ALA A 8 -23.33 26.68 -12.35
C ALA A 8 -23.18 26.00 -10.98
N THR A 9 -23.32 24.68 -10.94
CA THR A 9 -23.08 23.87 -9.74
C THR A 9 -21.66 24.17 -9.27
N GLY A 10 -21.54 24.95 -8.20
CA GLY A 10 -20.27 25.32 -7.62
C GLY A 10 -19.48 24.06 -7.32
N ALA A 11 -18.43 23.80 -8.11
CA ALA A 11 -17.44 22.79 -7.80
C ALA A 11 -16.89 23.14 -6.43
N ALA A 12 -17.34 22.43 -5.39
CA ALA A 12 -16.91 22.64 -4.02
C ALA A 12 -15.39 22.51 -4.00
N ARG A 13 -14.72 23.66 -3.92
CA ARG A 13 -13.27 23.77 -3.85
C ARG A 13 -12.87 23.06 -2.56
N ARG A 14 -12.43 21.80 -2.64
CA ARG A 14 -11.94 21.08 -1.45
C ARG A 14 -10.79 21.90 -0.88
N SER A 15 -11.00 22.49 0.30
CA SER A 15 -9.97 23.24 1.00
C SER A 15 -8.70 22.39 1.10
N PRO A 16 -7.50 22.94 0.86
CA PRO A 16 -6.27 22.19 1.03
C PRO A 16 -6.23 21.63 2.45
N ARG A 17 -6.10 20.30 2.59
CA ARG A 17 -5.90 19.70 3.91
C ARG A 17 -4.61 20.29 4.48
N ARG A 18 -4.73 21.20 5.46
CA ARG A 18 -3.57 21.74 6.16
C ARG A 18 -2.84 20.58 6.82
N VAL A 19 -1.57 20.42 6.49
CA VAL A 19 -0.67 19.53 7.24
C VAL A 19 -0.71 19.99 8.69
N GLN A 20 -1.04 19.09 9.61
CA GLN A 20 -1.05 19.37 11.04
C GLN A 20 0.35 19.03 11.59
N PRO A 21 1.25 20.00 11.76
CA PRO A 21 2.66 19.73 12.09
C PRO A 21 2.80 19.00 13.43
N ARG A 22 1.86 19.21 14.36
CA ARG A 22 1.79 18.50 15.63
C ARG A 22 1.56 17.00 15.45
N VAL A 23 0.64 16.62 14.56
CA VAL A 23 0.34 15.21 14.29
C VAL A 23 1.50 14.54 13.58
N VAL A 24 2.06 15.21 12.56
CA VAL A 24 3.24 14.69 11.83
C VAL A 24 4.45 14.57 12.75
N GLY A 25 4.70 15.57 13.59
CA GLY A 25 5.77 15.56 14.58
C GLY A 25 5.60 14.45 15.62
N ALA A 26 4.39 14.29 16.17
CA ALA A 26 4.10 13.24 17.14
C ALA A 26 4.25 11.84 16.51
N ALA A 27 3.71 11.62 15.31
CA ALA A 27 3.85 10.36 14.59
C ALA A 27 5.31 10.05 14.26
N GLY A 28 6.06 11.04 13.77
CA GLY A 28 7.50 10.91 13.50
C GLY A 28 8.30 10.58 14.76
N ALA A 29 8.03 11.27 15.87
CA ALA A 29 8.66 10.99 17.15
C ALA A 29 8.33 9.59 17.67
N LEU A 30 7.07 9.15 17.52
CA LEU A 30 6.65 7.80 17.92
C LEU A 30 7.36 6.73 17.09
N LEU A 31 7.49 6.94 15.77
CA LEU A 31 8.19 6.01 14.88
C LEU A 31 9.69 5.94 15.21
N LEU A 32 10.35 7.09 15.38
CA LEU A 32 11.78 7.13 15.71
C LEU A 32 12.06 6.59 17.11
N GLY A 33 11.22 6.93 18.09
CA GLY A 33 11.30 6.41 19.45
C GLY A 33 11.06 4.90 19.50
N GLY A 34 10.05 4.42 18.79
CA GLY A 34 9.75 2.99 18.66
C GLY A 34 10.89 2.22 17.98
N ALA A 35 11.46 2.75 16.89
CA ALA A 35 12.61 2.17 16.22
C ALA A 35 13.86 2.14 17.13
N GLY A 36 14.12 3.22 17.88
CA GLY A 36 15.20 3.27 18.85
C GLY A 36 15.04 2.25 19.98
N TRP A 37 13.82 2.12 20.51
CA TRP A 37 13.50 1.14 21.55
C TRP A 37 13.65 -0.30 21.04
N LEU A 38 13.10 -0.62 19.85
CA LEU A 38 13.28 -1.94 19.22
C LEU A 38 14.74 -2.24 18.93
N GLY A 39 15.50 -1.25 18.46
CA GLY A 39 16.92 -1.38 18.17
C GLY A 39 17.74 -1.71 19.41
N ALA A 40 17.43 -1.05 20.54
CA ALA A 40 18.10 -1.29 21.81
C ALA A 40 17.79 -2.67 22.41
N GLN A 41 16.55 -3.17 22.26
CA GLN A 41 16.11 -4.41 22.89
C GLN A 41 16.29 -5.66 22.01
N TYR A 42 16.07 -5.53 20.71
CA TYR A 42 16.00 -6.65 19.75
C TYR A 42 16.98 -6.50 18.58
N GLY A 43 17.81 -5.45 18.57
CA GLY A 43 18.82 -5.19 17.54
C GLY A 43 18.31 -4.44 16.32
N PHE A 44 19.26 -3.94 15.52
CA PHE A 44 19.00 -3.04 14.39
C PHE A 44 18.08 -3.61 13.30
N ARG A 45 18.06 -4.94 13.12
CA ARG A 45 17.18 -5.60 12.15
C ARG A 45 15.71 -5.35 12.47
N HIS A 46 15.30 -5.48 13.74
CA HIS A 46 13.90 -5.26 14.13
C HIS A 46 13.49 -3.80 13.97
N ALA A 47 14.38 -2.86 14.34
CA ALA A 47 14.18 -1.44 14.10
C ALA A 47 14.01 -1.13 12.60
N GLY A 48 14.86 -1.72 11.75
CA GLY A 48 14.76 -1.58 10.30
C GLY A 48 13.44 -2.11 9.74
N LEU A 49 13.02 -3.32 10.15
CA LEU A 49 11.76 -3.92 9.73
C LEU A 49 10.54 -3.09 10.16
N PHE A 50 10.58 -2.52 11.36
CA PHE A 50 9.54 -1.62 11.85
C PHE A 50 9.41 -0.36 10.98
N LEU A 51 10.54 0.27 10.64
CA LEU A 51 10.56 1.45 9.77
C LEU A 51 10.10 1.13 8.35
N VAL A 52 10.50 -0.04 7.81
CA VAL A 52 10.00 -0.52 6.51
C VAL A 52 8.49 -0.72 6.54
N GLY A 53 7.95 -1.34 7.61
CA GLY A 53 6.50 -1.49 7.79
C GLY A 53 5.77 -0.15 7.84
N ALA A 54 6.30 0.83 8.58
CA ALA A 54 5.74 2.17 8.64
C ALA A 54 5.77 2.89 7.28
N GLY A 55 6.89 2.78 6.54
CA GLY A 55 7.03 3.34 5.20
C GLY A 55 6.04 2.72 4.21
N CYS A 56 5.92 1.40 4.21
CA CYS A 56 4.91 0.69 3.41
C CYS A 56 3.49 1.17 3.76
N GLY A 57 3.15 1.27 5.04
CA GLY A 57 1.84 1.78 5.49
C GLY A 57 1.55 3.21 4.98
N LEU A 58 2.54 4.10 5.02
CA LEU A 58 2.41 5.47 4.53
C LEU A 58 2.16 5.52 3.01
N VAL A 59 2.90 4.71 2.24
CA VAL A 59 2.73 4.59 0.79
C VAL A 59 1.34 4.06 0.46
N LEU A 60 0.91 2.99 1.13
CA LEU A 60 -0.42 2.40 0.93
C LEU A 60 -1.55 3.38 1.26
N TYR A 61 -1.43 4.12 2.37
CA TYR A 61 -2.40 5.14 2.76
C TYR A 61 -2.56 6.24 1.70
N HIS A 62 -1.46 6.69 1.10
CA HIS A 62 -1.50 7.76 0.09
C HIS A 62 -1.90 7.29 -1.30
N SER A 63 -1.57 6.05 -1.65
CA SER A 63 -1.77 5.56 -3.02
C SER A 63 -3.22 5.14 -3.30
N PHE A 64 -4.11 5.10 -2.30
CA PHE A 64 -5.53 4.66 -2.42
C PHE A 64 -5.67 3.40 -3.28
N PHE A 65 -4.70 2.50 -3.15
CA PHE A 65 -4.45 1.46 -4.11
C PHE A 65 -5.23 0.20 -3.75
N GLY A 66 -6.50 0.15 -4.16
CA GLY A 66 -7.36 -1.01 -3.94
C GLY A 66 -7.22 -2.03 -5.07
N PHE A 67 -6.79 -3.26 -4.75
CA PHE A 67 -6.78 -4.34 -5.73
C PHE A 67 -8.18 -4.58 -6.30
N THR A 68 -9.17 -4.73 -5.42
CA THR A 68 -10.57 -4.97 -5.78
C THR A 68 -11.18 -3.83 -6.60
N THR A 69 -11.00 -2.57 -6.17
CA THR A 69 -11.54 -1.41 -6.88
C THR A 69 -10.99 -1.29 -8.31
N ALA A 70 -9.70 -1.51 -8.53
CA ALA A 70 -9.12 -1.41 -9.87
C ALA A 70 -9.72 -2.43 -10.84
N PHE A 71 -9.92 -3.69 -10.41
CA PHE A 71 -10.59 -4.71 -11.22
C PHE A 71 -12.06 -4.37 -11.45
N ARG A 72 -12.77 -3.90 -10.42
CA ARG A 72 -14.18 -3.49 -10.52
C ARG A 72 -14.35 -2.40 -11.58
N VAL A 73 -13.57 -1.32 -11.48
CA VAL A 73 -13.60 -0.19 -12.42
C VAL A 73 -13.22 -0.62 -13.84
N PHE A 74 -12.25 -1.51 -13.98
CA PHE A 74 -11.89 -2.05 -15.29
C PHE A 74 -13.05 -2.83 -15.93
N VAL A 75 -13.73 -3.70 -15.19
CA VAL A 75 -14.84 -4.51 -15.71
C VAL A 75 -16.10 -3.68 -15.95
N THR A 76 -16.44 -2.75 -15.05
CA THR A 76 -17.70 -2.00 -15.14
C THR A 76 -17.61 -0.77 -16.02
N ALA A 77 -16.46 -0.11 -16.06
CA ALA A 77 -16.26 1.16 -16.78
C ALA A 77 -15.19 1.10 -17.89
N GLY A 78 -14.51 -0.03 -18.06
CA GLY A 78 -13.44 -0.18 -19.06
C GLY A 78 -12.15 0.57 -18.72
N ASP A 79 -12.05 1.23 -17.56
CA ASP A 79 -10.86 2.01 -17.19
C ASP A 79 -9.79 1.12 -16.55
N GLY A 80 -8.78 0.77 -17.36
CA GLY A 80 -7.66 -0.07 -16.96
C GLY A 80 -6.50 0.68 -16.27
N ARG A 81 -6.60 1.97 -15.96
CA ARG A 81 -5.49 2.73 -15.33
C ARG A 81 -5.03 2.10 -14.01
N GLY A 82 -5.96 1.67 -13.16
CA GLY A 82 -5.65 0.98 -11.90
C GLY A 82 -4.94 -0.35 -12.11
N LEU A 83 -5.40 -1.16 -13.07
CA LEU A 83 -4.79 -2.44 -13.41
C LEU A 83 -3.36 -2.26 -13.97
N ARG A 84 -3.15 -1.23 -14.81
CA ARG A 84 -1.81 -0.89 -15.32
C ARG A 84 -0.87 -0.45 -14.20
N ALA A 85 -1.37 0.32 -13.23
CA ALA A 85 -0.58 0.69 -12.05
C ALA A 85 -0.17 -0.54 -11.21
N GLN A 86 -1.04 -1.56 -11.09
CA GLN A 86 -0.71 -2.86 -10.49
C GLN A 86 0.37 -3.61 -11.24
N MET A 87 0.24 -3.70 -12.56
CA MET A 87 1.24 -4.39 -13.36
C MET A 87 2.60 -3.66 -13.30
N LEU A 88 2.60 -2.32 -13.29
CA LEU A 88 3.83 -1.55 -13.13
C LEU A 88 4.46 -1.75 -11.75
N MET A 89 3.66 -1.70 -10.68
CA MET A 89 4.14 -1.96 -9.32
C MET A 89 4.73 -3.37 -9.20
N LEU A 90 4.05 -4.39 -9.73
CA LEU A 90 4.55 -5.76 -9.75
C LEU A 90 5.84 -5.89 -10.57
N ALA A 91 5.91 -5.23 -11.73
CA ALA A 91 7.11 -5.22 -12.55
C ALA A 91 8.30 -4.61 -11.81
N VAL A 92 8.12 -3.44 -11.18
CA VAL A 92 9.16 -2.78 -10.37
C VAL A 92 9.59 -3.67 -9.20
N ALA A 93 8.64 -4.25 -8.46
CA ALA A 93 8.95 -5.18 -7.37
C ALA A 93 9.75 -6.38 -7.89
N THR A 94 9.36 -6.96 -9.02
CA THR A 94 10.06 -8.09 -9.65
C THR A 94 11.48 -7.70 -10.06
N LEU A 95 11.67 -6.54 -10.70
CA LEU A 95 12.99 -6.05 -11.10
C LEU A 95 13.93 -5.79 -9.92
N LEU A 96 13.38 -5.42 -8.76
CA LEU A 96 14.18 -5.22 -7.55
C LEU A 96 14.50 -6.54 -6.83
N PHE A 97 13.50 -7.41 -6.66
CA PHE A 97 13.64 -8.61 -5.83
C PHE A 97 14.14 -9.84 -6.58
N ALA A 98 13.74 -10.05 -7.84
CA ALA A 98 14.13 -11.27 -8.56
C ALA A 98 15.66 -11.42 -8.72
N PRO A 99 16.45 -10.36 -9.02
CA PRO A 99 17.91 -10.48 -9.08
C PRO A 99 18.52 -10.83 -7.72
N MET A 100 18.02 -10.22 -6.63
CA MET A 100 18.48 -10.51 -5.27
C MET A 100 18.18 -11.96 -4.85
N LEU A 101 16.99 -12.46 -5.19
CA LEU A 101 16.59 -13.84 -4.92
C LEU A 101 17.37 -14.84 -5.77
N ALA A 102 17.67 -14.50 -7.03
CA ALA A 102 18.48 -15.34 -7.90
C ALA A 102 19.95 -15.41 -7.45
N ALA A 103 20.48 -14.33 -6.88
CA ALA A 103 21.83 -14.32 -6.31
C ALA A 103 21.95 -15.22 -5.06
N GLY A 104 20.86 -15.43 -4.32
CA GLY A 104 20.82 -16.29 -3.12
C GLY A 104 21.48 -15.70 -1.88
N GLU A 105 22.24 -14.61 -2.03
CA GLU A 105 22.90 -13.88 -0.95
C GLU A 105 22.98 -12.38 -1.28
N VAL A 106 22.75 -11.54 -0.27
CA VAL A 106 22.88 -10.08 -0.37
C VAL A 106 23.62 -9.59 0.86
N PHE A 107 24.76 -8.90 0.65
CA PHE A 107 25.62 -8.37 1.72
C PHE A 107 26.03 -9.40 2.80
N GLY A 108 26.47 -10.61 2.42
CA GLY A 108 26.86 -11.62 3.41
C GLY A 108 25.69 -12.41 4.00
N THR A 109 24.45 -12.06 3.63
CA THR A 109 23.23 -12.63 4.21
C THR A 109 22.48 -13.44 3.18
N ALA A 110 22.21 -14.71 3.48
CA ALA A 110 21.43 -15.57 2.61
C ALA A 110 20.00 -15.01 2.43
N VAL A 111 19.54 -14.94 1.18
CA VAL A 111 18.20 -14.47 0.82
C VAL A 111 17.52 -15.55 -0.02
N GLY A 112 16.33 -15.97 0.41
CA GLY A 112 15.56 -17.00 -0.27
C GLY A 112 14.10 -16.58 -0.44
N GLY A 113 13.44 -17.17 -1.44
CA GLY A 113 12.03 -16.95 -1.66
C GLY A 113 11.19 -17.64 -0.59
N ALA A 114 10.22 -16.92 -0.01
CA ALA A 114 9.21 -17.50 0.87
C ALA A 114 8.11 -18.19 0.04
N VAL A 115 8.47 -19.26 -0.66
CA VAL A 115 7.55 -19.98 -1.56
C VAL A 115 6.77 -21.01 -0.76
N ALA A 116 5.47 -20.74 -0.54
CA ALA A 116 4.54 -21.68 0.06
C ALA A 116 3.63 -22.30 -1.03
N PRO A 117 3.35 -23.62 -0.98
CA PRO A 117 2.42 -24.25 -1.91
C PRO A 117 1.01 -23.66 -1.81
N ALA A 118 0.34 -23.51 -2.96
CA ALA A 118 -1.08 -23.17 -2.98
C ALA A 118 -1.89 -24.39 -2.52
N GLY A 119 -2.43 -24.31 -1.30
CA GLY A 119 -3.24 -25.37 -0.69
C GLY A 119 -4.69 -24.94 -0.43
N VAL A 120 -5.49 -25.85 0.12
CA VAL A 120 -6.88 -25.58 0.52
C VAL A 120 -6.94 -24.43 1.53
N SER A 121 -5.98 -24.33 2.44
CA SER A 121 -5.88 -23.23 3.41
C SER A 121 -5.74 -21.87 2.74
N VAL A 122 -4.95 -21.77 1.66
CA VAL A 122 -4.77 -20.54 0.87
C VAL A 122 -6.09 -20.16 0.20
N LEU A 123 -6.80 -21.13 -0.36
CA LEU A 123 -8.09 -20.90 -1.02
C LEU A 123 -9.15 -20.39 -0.04
N VAL A 124 -9.30 -21.06 1.11
CA VAL A 124 -10.23 -20.65 2.17
C VAL A 124 -9.86 -19.28 2.73
N GLY A 125 -8.57 -19.06 3.01
CA GLY A 125 -8.06 -17.78 3.50
C GLY A 125 -8.30 -16.63 2.51
N ALA A 126 -8.03 -16.86 1.23
CA ALA A 126 -8.27 -15.87 0.17
C ALA A 126 -9.75 -15.51 0.05
N PHE A 127 -10.65 -16.49 0.19
CA PHE A 127 -12.10 -16.25 0.15
C PHE A 127 -12.58 -15.38 1.34
N ILE A 128 -12.20 -15.74 2.57
CA ILE A 128 -12.54 -14.97 3.77
C ILE A 128 -11.92 -13.56 3.71
N PHE A 129 -10.68 -13.45 3.24
CA PHE A 129 -10.01 -12.18 3.01
C PHE A 129 -10.77 -11.30 2.01
N ALA A 130 -11.25 -11.87 0.91
CA ALA A 130 -12.04 -11.15 -0.07
C ALA A 130 -13.36 -10.62 0.53
N ILE A 131 -14.05 -11.40 1.36
CA ILE A 131 -15.22 -10.93 2.12
C ILE A 131 -14.83 -9.74 3.03
N GLY A 132 -13.72 -9.87 3.76
CA GLY A 132 -13.19 -8.81 4.62
C GLY A 132 -12.92 -7.51 3.87
N MET A 133 -12.32 -7.59 2.68
CA MET A 133 -12.05 -6.41 1.84
C MET A 133 -13.34 -5.70 1.40
N GLN A 134 -14.40 -6.46 1.10
CA GLN A 134 -15.68 -5.86 0.72
C GLN A 134 -16.32 -5.12 1.90
N MET A 135 -16.23 -5.65 3.11
CA MET A 135 -16.68 -4.97 4.33
C MET A 135 -15.83 -3.73 4.66
N GLY A 136 -14.54 -3.75 4.32
CA GLY A 136 -13.61 -2.63 4.48
C GLY A 136 -13.80 -1.47 3.49
N GLY A 137 -14.83 -1.51 2.63
CA GLY A 137 -15.11 -0.47 1.64
C GLY A 137 -14.23 -0.55 0.39
N GLY A 138 -13.84 -1.78 0.00
CA GLY A 138 -12.81 -2.09 -1.00
C GLY A 138 -12.80 -1.32 -2.30
#